data_AF-A0A377LQZ3-F1
#
_entry.id   AF-A0A377LQZ3-F1
#
_cell.length_a   1.000
_cell.length_b   1.000
_cell.length_c   1.000
_cell.angle_alpha   90.00
_cell.angle_beta   90.00
_cell.angle_gamma   90.00
#
_symmetry.space_group_name_H-M   'P 1'
#
loop_
_entity.id
_entity.type
_entity.pdbx_description
1 polymer ?
#
loop_
_entity_poly.entity_id
_entity_poly.type
_entity_poly.pdbx_seq_one_letter_code
_entity_poly.pdbx_strand_id
1 'polypeptide(L)'
;MNRYLWDEENGCYRDYDWRRENMALFSAASIVPLYVGMATHEQAERLSDAVKSRLLTPGGILATEYETGEQWDKPNGWAPLQWMAIQGFKQYGNDSLGDEIAWSWLHTVNHFYKTHHKLIEKYHIASSTPREGGGGEYPLQDGFGWTNGVVRRLIGLYGEP
;
A
#
# COMPACT_ATOMS: atom_id res chain seq x y z
N MET A 1 18.65 10.05 3.38
CA MET A 1 17.70 8.93 3.38
C MET A 1 18.26 7.75 4.18
N ASN A 2 19.24 7.01 3.65
CA ASN A 2 19.77 5.79 4.31
C ASN A 2 20.32 5.99 5.73
N ARG A 3 20.91 7.15 6.05
CA ARG A 3 21.42 7.41 7.41
C ARG A 3 20.35 7.47 8.50
N TYR A 4 19.17 8.01 8.17
CA TYR A 4 18.15 8.35 9.19
C TYR A 4 16.90 7.51 9.06
N LEU A 5 16.54 7.12 7.83
CA LEU A 5 15.25 6.48 7.55
C LEU A 5 15.38 4.97 7.36
N TRP A 6 16.59 4.41 7.20
CA TRP A 6 16.75 2.98 6.97
C TRP A 6 17.00 2.23 8.28
N ASP A 7 16.07 1.37 8.65
CA ASP A 7 16.15 0.47 9.79
C ASP A 7 16.92 -0.79 9.38
N GLU A 8 18.21 -0.81 9.70
CA GLU A 8 19.11 -1.92 9.34
C GLU A 8 18.76 -3.22 10.05
N GLU A 9 18.07 -3.18 11.19
CA GLU A 9 17.66 -4.39 11.91
C GLU A 9 16.41 -5.00 11.27
N ASN A 10 15.42 -4.15 10.98
CA ASN A 10 14.11 -4.60 10.47
C ASN A 10 14.02 -4.62 8.93
N GLY A 11 15.07 -4.19 8.23
CA GLY A 11 15.15 -4.23 6.76
C GLY A 11 14.09 -3.37 6.07
N CYS A 12 13.73 -2.23 6.66
CA CYS A 12 12.70 -1.36 6.12
C CYS A 12 13.01 0.12 6.32
N TYR A 13 12.32 0.98 5.58
CA TYR A 13 12.38 2.42 5.82
C TYR A 13 11.36 2.84 6.88
N ARG A 14 11.70 3.77 7.78
CA ARG A 14 10.82 4.30 8.82
C ARG A 14 11.09 5.79 8.99
N ASP A 15 10.09 6.55 9.44
CA ASP A 15 10.34 7.96 9.76
C ASP A 15 11.27 8.09 10.97
N TYR A 16 12.02 9.17 11.04
CA TYR A 16 12.94 9.46 12.14
C TYR A 16 12.45 10.66 12.95
N ASP A 17 12.22 10.45 14.25
CA ASP A 17 11.94 11.53 15.19
C ASP A 17 13.26 12.15 15.64
N TRP A 18 13.57 13.33 15.12
CA TRP A 18 14.81 14.06 15.44
C TRP A 18 14.85 14.62 16.87
N ARG A 19 13.70 14.75 17.55
CA ARG A 19 13.66 15.23 18.94
C ARG A 19 13.88 14.11 19.94
N ARG A 20 13.35 12.92 19.63
CA ARG A 20 13.49 11.72 20.46
C ARG A 20 14.64 10.82 20.03
N GLU A 21 15.26 11.15 18.90
CA GLU A 21 16.36 10.43 18.26
C GLU A 21 16.05 8.93 18.02
N ASN A 22 14.81 8.62 17.64
CA ASN A 22 14.36 7.24 17.42
C ASN A 22 13.54 7.07 16.13
N MET A 23 13.32 5.82 15.73
CA MET A 23 12.51 5.49 14.55
C MET A 23 11.02 5.36 14.91
N ALA A 24 10.17 6.00 14.10
CA ALA A 24 8.72 5.92 14.18
C ALA A 24 8.20 4.56 13.67
N LEU A 25 6.91 4.29 13.79
CA LEU A 25 6.31 3.00 13.41
C LEU A 25 6.49 2.65 11.91
N PHE A 26 6.39 1.36 11.57
CA PHE A 26 6.41 0.90 10.18
C PHE A 26 5.08 1.19 9.48
N SER A 27 5.13 1.62 8.23
CA SER A 27 3.96 1.97 7.42
C SER A 27 4.22 1.73 5.94
N ALA A 28 3.18 1.83 5.11
CA ALA A 28 3.34 1.77 3.66
C ALA A 28 4.20 2.92 3.09
N ALA A 29 4.49 3.98 3.86
CA ALA A 29 5.41 5.04 3.43
C ALA A 29 6.84 4.50 3.19
N SER A 30 7.19 3.35 3.79
CA SER A 30 8.48 2.68 3.60
C SER A 30 8.78 2.33 2.14
N ILE A 31 7.76 2.28 1.29
CA ILE A 31 7.85 1.96 -0.14
C ILE A 31 8.31 3.16 -0.98
N VAL A 32 8.10 4.39 -0.50
CA VAL A 32 8.36 5.61 -1.28
C VAL A 32 9.81 5.66 -1.81
N PRO A 33 10.86 5.31 -1.03
CA PRO A 33 12.23 5.23 -1.53
C PRO A 33 12.44 4.29 -2.72
N LEU A 34 11.69 3.18 -2.82
CA LEU A 34 11.69 2.32 -4.01
C LEU A 34 10.98 3.04 -5.16
N TYR A 35 9.81 3.64 -4.91
CA TYR A 35 9.05 4.32 -5.96
C TYR A 35 9.84 5.46 -6.64
N VAL A 36 10.68 6.18 -5.88
CA VAL A 36 11.50 7.28 -6.41
C VAL A 36 12.92 6.87 -6.81
N GLY A 37 13.25 5.57 -6.80
CA GLY A 37 14.57 5.07 -7.25
C GLY A 37 15.74 5.41 -6.33
N MET A 38 15.51 5.59 -5.03
CA MET A 38 16.53 6.00 -4.05
C MET A 38 17.09 4.85 -3.20
N ALA A 39 16.45 3.68 -3.21
CA ALA A 39 16.94 2.50 -2.50
C ALA A 39 17.99 1.73 -3.32
N THR A 40 18.71 0.81 -2.66
CA THR A 40 19.50 -0.24 -3.33
C THR A 40 18.65 -1.48 -3.60
N HIS A 41 19.12 -2.38 -4.46
CA HIS A 41 18.45 -3.67 -4.71
C HIS A 41 18.36 -4.52 -3.44
N GLU A 42 19.42 -4.55 -2.61
CA GLU A 42 19.41 -5.24 -1.32
C GLU A 42 18.35 -4.66 -0.36
N GLN A 43 18.24 -3.33 -0.29
CA GLN A 43 17.20 -2.69 0.53
C GLN A 43 15.79 -3.00 0.00
N ALA A 44 15.63 -3.08 -1.33
CA ALA A 44 14.35 -3.42 -1.95
C ALA A 44 13.94 -4.87 -1.67
N GLU A 45 14.89 -5.81 -1.70
CA GLU A 45 14.67 -7.22 -1.35
C GLU A 45 14.22 -7.35 0.12
N ARG A 46 14.96 -6.75 1.04
CA ARG A 46 14.62 -6.78 2.48
C ARG A 46 13.29 -6.11 2.79
N LEU A 47 13.01 -4.98 2.14
CA LEU A 47 11.71 -4.32 2.29
C LEU A 47 10.57 -5.20 1.74
N SER A 48 10.83 -5.98 0.69
CA SER A 48 9.81 -6.88 0.13
C SER A 48 9.37 -7.94 1.15
N ASP A 49 10.30 -8.46 1.97
CA ASP A 49 9.99 -9.40 3.04
C ASP A 49 9.20 -8.75 4.17
N ALA A 50 9.56 -7.51 4.56
CA ALA A 50 8.82 -6.74 5.55
C ALA A 50 7.38 -6.43 5.10
N VAL A 51 7.19 -6.03 3.82
CA VAL A 51 5.87 -5.76 3.26
C VAL A 51 5.03 -7.03 3.19
N LYS A 52 5.57 -8.13 2.67
CA LYS A 52 4.87 -9.43 2.58
C LYS A 52 4.42 -9.93 3.95
N SER A 53 5.24 -9.77 4.98
CA SER A 53 4.95 -10.29 6.31
C SER A 53 3.98 -9.42 7.12
N ARG A 54 3.95 -8.10 6.88
CA ARG A 54 3.27 -7.16 7.80
C ARG A 54 2.16 -6.33 7.17
N LEU A 55 2.22 -6.05 5.85
CA LEU A 55 1.29 -5.15 5.18
C LEU A 55 0.48 -5.80 4.06
N LEU A 56 1.01 -6.85 3.42
CA LEU A 56 0.33 -7.54 2.33
C LEU A 56 -0.85 -8.35 2.86
N THR A 57 -1.98 -8.20 2.18
CA THR A 57 -3.25 -8.88 2.45
C THR A 57 -3.82 -9.41 1.14
N PRO A 58 -4.85 -10.27 1.17
CA PRO A 58 -5.54 -10.67 -0.04
C PRO A 58 -6.08 -9.51 -0.88
N GLY A 59 -6.32 -8.33 -0.27
CA GLY A 59 -6.84 -7.14 -0.95
C GLY A 59 -5.80 -6.09 -1.36
N GLY A 60 -4.50 -6.34 -1.15
CA GLY A 60 -3.40 -5.41 -1.44
C GLY A 60 -2.61 -5.08 -0.17
N ILE A 61 -1.95 -3.93 -0.13
CA ILE A 61 -1.16 -3.49 1.03
C ILE A 61 -1.94 -2.53 1.93
N LEU A 62 -1.87 -2.77 3.24
CA LEU A 62 -2.41 -1.89 4.29
C LEU A 62 -1.62 -0.58 4.38
N ALA A 63 -2.26 0.48 4.89
CA ALA A 63 -1.57 1.72 5.22
C ALA A 63 -0.54 1.56 6.36
N THR A 64 -0.91 0.81 7.40
CA THR A 64 -0.04 0.39 8.50
C THR A 64 -0.48 -0.99 9.02
N GLU A 65 0.28 -1.59 9.95
CA GLU A 65 -0.13 -2.81 10.65
C GLU A 65 -0.97 -2.53 11.92
N TYR A 66 -1.18 -1.26 12.27
CA TYR A 66 -1.77 -0.83 13.54
C TYR A 66 -3.24 -0.46 13.35
N GLU A 67 -4.10 -0.89 14.27
CA GLU A 67 -5.54 -0.63 14.24
C GLU A 67 -5.87 0.47 15.26
N THR A 68 -5.82 1.73 14.81
CA THR A 68 -5.98 2.91 15.66
C THR A 68 -7.39 3.50 15.62
N GLY A 69 -8.17 3.15 14.58
CA GLY A 69 -9.43 3.81 14.25
C GLY A 69 -9.29 5.01 13.30
N GLU A 70 -8.05 5.39 12.94
CA GLU A 70 -7.77 6.44 11.96
C GLU A 70 -7.84 5.92 10.52
N GLN A 71 -8.02 6.84 9.56
CA GLN A 71 -8.23 6.44 8.15
C GLN A 71 -6.97 5.91 7.47
N TRP A 72 -5.79 6.36 7.90
CA TRP A 72 -4.48 6.00 7.33
C TRP A 72 -3.81 4.85 8.09
N ASP A 73 -4.61 3.96 8.66
CA ASP A 73 -4.17 2.82 9.47
C ASP A 73 -4.90 1.54 9.06
N LYS A 74 -4.48 0.39 9.62
CA LYS A 74 -5.24 -0.87 9.48
C LYS A 74 -6.68 -0.62 9.94
N PRO A 75 -7.70 -1.09 9.19
CA PRO A 75 -7.66 -2.09 8.12
C PRO A 75 -7.66 -1.53 6.68
N ASN A 76 -7.36 -0.24 6.50
CA ASN A 76 -7.59 0.45 5.24
C ASN A 76 -6.41 0.29 4.25
N GLY A 77 -6.78 0.11 2.98
CA GLY A 77 -5.90 0.21 1.82
C GLY A 77 -6.29 1.40 0.95
N TRP A 78 -5.27 2.09 0.43
CA TRP A 78 -5.43 3.28 -0.40
C TRP A 78 -4.77 3.09 -1.76
N ALA A 79 -5.48 3.46 -2.83
CA ALA A 79 -4.99 3.36 -4.21
C ALA A 79 -3.58 3.94 -4.44
N PRO A 80 -3.22 5.14 -3.94
CA PRO A 80 -1.87 5.68 -4.14
C PRO A 80 -0.77 4.81 -3.53
N LEU A 81 -1.00 4.20 -2.36
CA LEU A 81 -0.03 3.31 -1.73
C LEU A 81 0.18 2.05 -2.56
N GLN A 82 -0.91 1.46 -3.10
CA GLN A 82 -0.81 0.31 -3.99
C GLN A 82 0.04 0.65 -5.22
N TRP A 83 -0.25 1.78 -5.86
CA TRP A 83 0.47 2.21 -7.05
C TRP A 83 1.97 2.38 -6.81
N MET A 84 2.34 3.05 -5.72
CA MET A 84 3.75 3.23 -5.35
C MET A 84 4.44 1.90 -5.06
N ALA A 85 3.75 0.94 -4.44
CA ALA A 85 4.28 -0.40 -4.17
C ALA A 85 4.52 -1.19 -5.45
N ILE A 86 3.51 -1.23 -6.33
CA ILE A 86 3.58 -1.95 -7.60
C ILE A 86 4.74 -1.42 -8.44
N GLN A 87 4.82 -0.09 -8.62
CA GLN A 87 5.88 0.51 -9.42
C GLN A 87 7.24 0.40 -8.74
N GLY A 88 7.31 0.61 -7.42
CA GLY A 88 8.53 0.52 -6.65
C GLY A 88 9.15 -0.88 -6.71
N PHE A 89 8.39 -1.94 -6.44
CA PHE A 89 8.94 -3.30 -6.50
C PHE A 89 9.35 -3.72 -7.91
N LYS A 90 8.55 -3.35 -8.93
CA LYS A 90 8.91 -3.60 -10.33
C LYS A 90 10.19 -2.90 -10.76
N GLN A 91 10.40 -1.65 -10.34
CA GLN A 91 11.61 -0.90 -10.67
C GLN A 91 12.89 -1.58 -10.17
N TYR A 92 12.78 -2.40 -9.11
CA TYR A 92 13.88 -3.14 -8.51
C TYR A 92 13.88 -4.64 -8.87
N GLY A 93 13.13 -5.04 -9.90
CA GLY A 93 13.11 -6.41 -10.43
C GLY A 93 12.25 -7.41 -9.66
N ASN A 94 11.47 -6.95 -8.68
CA ASN A 94 10.50 -7.80 -7.96
C ASN A 94 9.12 -7.72 -8.61
N ASP A 95 9.05 -8.15 -9.87
CA ASP A 95 7.81 -8.17 -10.65
C ASP A 95 6.72 -9.02 -10.01
N SER A 96 7.10 -10.15 -9.40
CA SER A 96 6.17 -11.07 -8.74
C SER A 96 5.35 -10.39 -7.65
N LEU A 97 6.01 -9.69 -6.72
CA LEU A 97 5.29 -8.97 -5.66
C LEU A 97 4.50 -7.78 -6.22
N GLY A 98 5.05 -7.07 -7.20
CA GLY A 98 4.33 -5.98 -7.87
C GLY A 98 3.04 -6.47 -8.54
N ASP A 99 3.08 -7.62 -9.21
CA ASP A 99 1.93 -8.23 -9.87
C ASP A 99 0.91 -8.76 -8.86
N GLU A 100 1.36 -9.38 -7.77
CA GLU A 100 0.49 -9.84 -6.68
C GLU A 100 -0.33 -8.67 -6.09
N ILE A 101 0.33 -7.56 -5.76
CA ILE A 101 -0.34 -6.37 -5.22
C ILE A 101 -1.34 -5.80 -6.25
N ALA A 102 -0.95 -5.75 -7.52
CA ALA A 102 -1.81 -5.26 -8.60
C ALA A 102 -3.09 -6.08 -8.73
N TRP A 103 -2.97 -7.42 -8.78
CA TRP A 103 -4.11 -8.32 -8.88
C TRP A 103 -5.00 -8.28 -7.65
N SER A 104 -4.42 -8.31 -6.45
CA SER A 104 -5.18 -8.20 -5.19
C SER A 104 -6.00 -6.90 -5.13
N TRP A 105 -5.41 -5.78 -5.55
CA TRP A 105 -6.12 -4.50 -5.58
C TRP A 105 -7.23 -4.47 -6.65
N LEU A 106 -6.94 -4.96 -7.87
CA LEU A 106 -7.94 -5.04 -8.94
C LEU A 106 -9.14 -5.91 -8.53
N HIS A 107 -8.90 -7.07 -7.90
CA HIS A 107 -9.96 -7.94 -7.39
C HIS A 107 -10.78 -7.26 -6.30
N THR A 108 -10.14 -6.56 -5.36
CA THR A 108 -10.79 -5.79 -4.30
C THR A 108 -11.78 -4.78 -4.88
N VAL A 109 -11.29 -3.94 -5.79
CA VAL A 109 -12.11 -2.88 -6.40
C VAL A 109 -13.22 -3.47 -7.25
N ASN A 110 -12.94 -4.50 -8.07
CA ASN A 110 -13.93 -5.15 -8.93
C ASN A 110 -15.04 -5.83 -8.12
N HIS A 111 -14.69 -6.54 -7.05
CA HIS A 111 -15.67 -7.19 -6.17
C HIS A 111 -16.63 -6.17 -5.55
N PHE A 112 -16.08 -5.07 -5.03
CA PHE A 112 -16.89 -3.99 -4.46
C PHE A 112 -17.77 -3.33 -5.54
N TYR A 113 -17.20 -3.04 -6.71
CA TYR A 113 -17.92 -2.44 -7.83
C TYR A 113 -19.08 -3.31 -8.34
N LYS A 114 -18.89 -4.62 -8.43
CA LYS A 114 -19.95 -5.57 -8.85
C LYS A 114 -21.16 -5.56 -7.92
N THR A 115 -20.95 -5.22 -6.64
CA THR A 115 -22.01 -5.22 -5.62
C THR A 115 -22.63 -3.83 -5.44
N HIS A 116 -21.82 -2.77 -5.49
CA HIS A 116 -22.23 -1.42 -5.11
C HIS A 116 -22.27 -0.42 -6.28
N HIS A 117 -21.78 -0.81 -7.46
CA HIS A 117 -21.74 0.00 -8.69
C HIS A 117 -21.01 1.35 -8.55
N LYS A 118 -20.02 1.40 -7.64
CA LYS A 118 -19.20 2.58 -7.38
C LYS A 118 -17.77 2.22 -6.99
N LEU A 119 -16.85 3.15 -7.22
CA LEU A 119 -15.50 3.14 -6.65
C LEU A 119 -15.48 4.08 -5.45
N ILE A 120 -14.65 3.82 -4.45
CA ILE A 120 -14.59 4.60 -3.21
C ILE A 120 -13.16 5.07 -2.91
N GLU A 121 -13.03 6.01 -1.99
CA GLU A 121 -11.76 6.63 -1.58
C GLU A 121 -10.74 5.61 -1.06
N LYS A 122 -11.19 4.66 -0.23
CA LYS A 122 -10.38 3.70 0.52
C LYS A 122 -11.18 2.44 0.82
N TYR A 123 -10.50 1.30 0.95
CA TYR A 123 -11.13 -0.01 1.11
C TYR A 123 -10.65 -0.69 2.39
N HIS A 124 -11.55 -1.36 3.10
CA HIS A 124 -11.18 -2.29 4.16
C HIS A 124 -10.65 -3.58 3.51
N ILE A 125 -9.35 -3.83 3.61
CA ILE A 125 -8.66 -4.92 2.89
C ILE A 125 -8.04 -5.98 3.83
N ALA A 126 -8.19 -5.83 5.14
CA ALA A 126 -7.65 -6.79 6.11
C ALA A 126 -8.31 -8.19 6.05
N SER A 127 -9.42 -8.34 5.33
CA SER A 127 -10.13 -9.61 5.14
C SER A 127 -10.30 -9.93 3.65
N SER A 128 -10.64 -11.17 3.32
CA SER A 128 -10.83 -11.63 1.94
C SER A 128 -12.05 -11.01 1.23
N THR A 129 -12.97 -10.40 1.98
CA THR A 129 -14.15 -9.74 1.42
C THR A 129 -13.99 -8.23 1.59
N PRO A 130 -13.78 -7.47 0.52
CA PRO A 130 -13.56 -6.04 0.60
C PRO A 130 -14.84 -5.32 1.02
N ARG A 131 -14.68 -4.32 1.89
CA ARG A 131 -15.77 -3.47 2.38
C ARG A 131 -15.38 -2.01 2.30
N GLU A 132 -16.34 -1.14 2.59
CA GLU A 132 -16.09 0.28 2.79
C GLU A 132 -15.00 0.47 3.86
N GLY A 133 -13.92 1.19 3.50
CA GLY A 133 -12.95 1.65 4.48
C GLY A 133 -13.54 2.75 5.35
N GLY A 134 -13.05 2.87 6.58
CA GLY A 134 -13.64 3.76 7.58
C GLY A 134 -12.60 4.52 8.41
N GLY A 135 -13.05 5.06 9.55
CA GLY A 135 -12.20 5.74 10.52
C GLY A 135 -12.08 7.25 10.34
N GLY A 136 -11.37 7.89 11.28
CA GLY A 136 -11.06 9.32 11.32
C GLY A 136 -12.26 10.27 11.27
N GLU A 137 -12.04 11.45 10.68
CA GLU A 137 -12.84 12.64 10.96
C GLU A 137 -14.08 12.83 10.07
N TYR A 138 -14.19 12.11 8.95
CA TYR A 138 -15.26 12.32 7.97
C TYR A 138 -15.73 11.04 7.26
N PRO A 139 -16.97 11.01 6.72
CA PRO A 139 -17.51 9.85 6.02
C PRO A 139 -16.76 9.53 4.71
N LEU A 140 -16.78 8.25 4.32
CA LEU A 140 -16.22 7.77 3.06
C LEU A 140 -16.78 8.50 1.84
N GLN A 141 -15.93 8.75 0.83
CA GLN A 141 -16.28 9.45 -0.41
C GLN A 141 -16.36 8.51 -1.62
N ASP A 142 -17.30 8.79 -2.52
CA ASP A 142 -17.60 8.00 -3.72
C ASP A 142 -16.93 8.57 -5.00
N GLY A 143 -16.64 7.70 -5.96
CA GLY A 143 -16.10 8.01 -7.30
C GLY A 143 -14.62 8.40 -7.33
N PHE A 144 -13.87 8.22 -6.25
CA PHE A 144 -12.67 8.98 -5.95
C PHE A 144 -11.55 8.97 -7.03
N GLY A 145 -11.00 10.15 -7.33
CA GLY A 145 -10.10 10.39 -8.47
C GLY A 145 -8.87 9.49 -8.54
N TRP A 146 -8.16 9.28 -7.42
CA TRP A 146 -7.00 8.37 -7.43
C TRP A 146 -7.40 6.91 -7.65
N THR A 147 -8.59 6.49 -7.20
CA THR A 147 -9.01 5.08 -7.27
C THR A 147 -9.28 4.76 -8.72
N ASN A 148 -10.03 5.65 -9.39
CA ASN A 148 -10.30 5.56 -10.82
C ASN A 148 -9.00 5.58 -11.63
N GLY A 149 -8.08 6.49 -11.30
CA GLY A 149 -6.81 6.64 -12.02
C GLY A 149 -5.93 5.39 -11.92
N VAL A 150 -5.73 4.88 -10.71
CA VAL A 150 -4.90 3.69 -10.46
C VAL A 150 -5.55 2.46 -11.09
N VAL A 151 -6.84 2.23 -10.88
CA VAL A 151 -7.54 1.06 -11.45
C VAL A 151 -7.51 1.09 -12.97
N ARG A 152 -7.80 2.23 -13.59
CA ARG A 152 -7.72 2.37 -15.06
C ARG A 152 -6.33 2.07 -15.58
N ARG A 153 -5.28 2.55 -14.90
CA ARG A 153 -3.91 2.28 -15.30
C ARG A 153 -3.57 0.80 -15.16
N LEU A 154 -3.98 0.15 -14.06
CA LEU A 154 -3.73 -1.27 -13.83
C LEU A 154 -4.49 -2.14 -14.84
N ILE A 155 -5.74 -1.84 -15.16
CA ILE A 155 -6.47 -2.56 -16.23
C ILE A 155 -5.73 -2.46 -17.57
N GLY A 156 -5.18 -1.29 -17.90
CA GLY A 156 -4.36 -1.12 -19.11
C GLY A 156 -3.06 -1.92 -19.12
N LEU A 157 -2.55 -2.35 -17.96
CA LEU A 157 -1.32 -3.13 -17.84
C LEU A 157 -1.58 -4.64 -17.70
N TYR A 158 -2.66 -5.02 -17.04
CA TYR A 158 -2.96 -6.41 -16.63
C TYR A 158 -4.21 -7.01 -17.27
N GLY A 159 -5.06 -6.18 -17.91
CA GLY A 159 -6.37 -6.59 -18.37
C GLY A 159 -7.46 -6.41 -17.30
N GLU A 160 -8.69 -6.78 -17.67
CA GLU A 160 -9.83 -6.72 -16.76
C GLU A 160 -9.86 -7.94 -15.81
N PRO A 161 -10.13 -7.73 -14.51
CA PRO A 161 -10.25 -8.81 -13.50
C PRO A 161 -11.63 -9.49 -13.45
#